data_AF-A0A8J8FEP2-F1
#
_entry.id   AF-A0A8J8FEP2-F1
#
_cell.length_a   1.000
_cell.length_b   1.000
_cell.length_c   1.000
_cell.angle_alpha   90.00
_cell.angle_beta   90.00
_cell.angle_gamma   90.00
#
_symmetry.space_group_name_H-M   'P 1'
#
loop_
_entity.id
_entity.type
_entity.pdbx_description
1 polymer ?
#
loop_
_entity_poly.entity_id
_entity_poly.type
_entity_poly.pdbx_seq_one_letter_code
_entity_poly.pdbx_strand_id
1 'polypeptide(L)'
;MKKTVVLISLVAAIIVFITSCEKEGGNSTKISRYNETESHNIGQNCMNCHKSGGEGEGWFNVAGTVYDDTQTNTVKNATINLYTGMDGTGTLKYTIQVDGLGNFYTTEPIDLTTPLYPSVTGSTSTNYMSTSITTGACNSCHNVSTGKIWAQ
;
A
#
# COMPACT_ATOMS: atom_id res chain seq x y z
N MET A 1 -51.33 19.89 51.08
CA MET A 1 -51.58 20.91 50.04
C MET A 1 -50.26 21.64 49.81
N LYS A 2 -49.63 21.78 48.64
CA LYS A 2 -49.79 21.34 47.26
C LYS A 2 -48.39 20.89 46.79
N LYS A 3 -48.31 19.79 46.04
CA LYS A 3 -47.07 19.15 45.61
C LYS A 3 -46.43 19.92 44.46
N THR A 4 -45.14 20.21 44.58
CA THR A 4 -44.24 20.72 43.54
C THR A 4 -44.19 19.72 42.38
N VAL A 5 -44.62 20.13 41.19
CA VAL A 5 -44.44 19.34 39.96
C VAL A 5 -43.23 19.91 39.24
N VAL A 6 -42.13 19.16 39.31
CA VAL A 6 -40.92 19.35 38.52
C VAL A 6 -41.26 18.95 37.08
N LEU A 7 -41.18 19.91 36.16
CA LEU A 7 -41.40 19.66 34.73
C LEU A 7 -40.15 18.96 34.16
N ILE A 8 -40.37 17.73 33.72
CA ILE A 8 -39.36 16.80 33.22
C ILE A 8 -38.80 17.31 31.89
N SER A 9 -37.47 17.43 31.85
CA SER A 9 -36.65 17.66 30.67
C SER A 9 -36.94 16.65 29.55
N LEU A 10 -37.37 17.12 28.39
CA LEU A 10 -37.36 16.32 27.17
C LEU A 10 -37.33 17.23 25.92
N VAL A 11 -36.14 17.68 25.53
CA VAL A 11 -35.86 17.90 24.10
C VAL A 11 -34.50 17.30 23.83
N ALA A 12 -34.57 16.16 23.16
CA ALA A 12 -33.46 15.33 22.77
C ALA A 12 -32.42 16.13 21.98
N ALA A 13 -31.16 15.88 22.33
CA ALA A 13 -29.99 16.31 21.60
C ALA A 13 -30.16 16.02 20.10
N ILE A 14 -30.25 17.07 19.30
CA ILE A 14 -29.98 17.00 17.87
C ILE A 14 -28.48 16.73 17.78
N ILE A 15 -28.16 15.45 17.73
CA ILE A 15 -26.82 14.93 17.52
C ILE A 15 -26.37 15.43 16.16
N VAL A 16 -25.40 16.33 16.24
CA VAL A 16 -24.44 16.74 15.23
C VAL A 16 -24.27 15.65 14.16
N PHE A 17 -24.87 15.87 12.99
CA PHE A 17 -24.41 15.24 11.75
C PHE A 17 -23.03 15.84 11.44
N ILE A 18 -22.00 15.30 12.09
CA ILE A 18 -20.64 15.41 11.58
C ILE A 18 -20.66 14.74 10.21
N THR A 19 -20.72 15.57 9.17
CA THR A 19 -20.29 15.17 7.84
C THR A 19 -18.84 14.72 7.99
N SER A 20 -18.61 13.41 8.05
CA SER A 20 -17.28 12.85 7.82
C SER A 20 -16.91 13.23 6.40
N CYS A 21 -16.21 14.36 6.26
CA CYS A 21 -15.73 14.85 4.98
C CYS A 21 -14.39 14.16 4.73
N GLU A 22 -14.39 12.83 4.65
CA GLU A 22 -13.32 12.15 3.95
C GLU A 22 -13.67 12.27 2.48
N LYS A 23 -12.79 12.93 1.73
CA LYS A 23 -12.97 13.07 0.29
C LYS A 23 -12.71 11.70 -0.34
N GLU A 24 -13.74 10.87 -0.35
CA GLU A 24 -13.80 9.58 -1.05
C GLU A 24 -13.27 9.77 -2.48
N GLY A 25 -12.22 9.02 -2.85
CA GLY A 25 -11.64 9.03 -4.21
C GLY A 25 -10.64 10.14 -4.52
N GLY A 26 -10.14 10.88 -3.52
CA GLY A 26 -9.03 11.82 -3.68
C GLY A 26 -7.66 11.14 -3.83
N ASN A 27 -6.71 11.80 -4.52
CA ASN A 27 -5.31 11.41 -4.50
C ASN A 27 -4.65 11.82 -3.17
N SER A 28 -5.01 11.14 -2.08
CA SER A 28 -4.42 11.32 -0.77
C SER A 28 -3.03 10.70 -0.71
N THR A 29 -2.13 11.30 0.07
CA THR A 29 -0.80 10.72 0.28
C THR A 29 -0.91 9.45 1.10
N LYS A 30 -0.57 8.32 0.48
CA LYS A 30 -0.48 7.00 1.10
C LYS A 30 0.87 6.38 0.77
N ILE A 31 1.59 5.95 1.79
CA ILE A 31 2.91 5.34 1.65
C ILE A 31 3.04 4.28 2.73
N SER A 32 3.35 3.05 2.35
CA SER A 32 3.59 1.98 3.32
C SER A 32 4.81 2.27 4.18
N ARG A 33 4.73 1.91 5.46
CA ARG A 33 5.85 1.97 6.41
C ARG A 33 5.98 0.66 7.18
N TYR A 34 7.19 0.40 7.66
CA TYR A 34 7.43 -0.73 8.55
C TYR A 34 6.48 -0.74 9.73
N ASN A 35 6.00 -1.95 10.07
CA ASN A 35 5.10 -2.25 11.17
C ASN A 35 3.69 -1.65 11.06
N GLU A 36 3.36 -0.86 10.03
CA GLU A 36 1.98 -0.43 9.79
C GLU A 36 1.11 -1.63 9.37
N THR A 37 -0.16 -1.62 9.79
CA THR A 37 -1.08 -2.72 9.53
C THR A 37 -2.42 -2.25 8.99
N GLU A 38 -2.43 -1.13 8.27
CA GLU A 38 -3.65 -0.55 7.69
C GLU A 38 -4.00 -1.12 6.31
N SER A 39 -3.04 -1.74 5.62
CA SER A 39 -3.27 -2.30 4.30
C SER A 39 -4.15 -3.56 4.33
N HIS A 40 -4.59 -4.00 3.15
CA HIS A 40 -5.54 -5.10 3.01
C HIS A 40 -5.35 -5.81 1.66
N ASN A 41 -6.19 -6.80 1.36
CA ASN A 41 -6.21 -7.50 0.07
C ASN A 41 -4.85 -8.06 -0.38
N ILE A 42 -4.13 -8.69 0.55
CA ILE A 42 -2.83 -9.32 0.35
C ILE A 42 -2.82 -10.16 -0.94
N GLY A 43 -1.87 -9.89 -1.83
CA GLY A 43 -1.67 -10.60 -3.10
C GLY A 43 -2.58 -10.17 -4.26
N GLN A 44 -3.55 -9.29 -4.03
CA GLN A 44 -4.36 -8.68 -5.08
C GLN A 44 -3.62 -7.50 -5.70
N ASN A 45 -3.96 -7.16 -6.95
CA ASN A 45 -3.43 -5.96 -7.58
C ASN A 45 -4.06 -4.69 -6.98
N CYS A 46 -3.32 -4.00 -6.11
CA CYS A 46 -3.79 -2.79 -5.42
C CYS A 46 -4.30 -1.72 -6.38
N MET A 47 -3.66 -1.57 -7.54
CA MET A 47 -4.02 -0.57 -8.56
C MET A 47 -5.32 -0.90 -9.32
N ASN A 48 -6.00 -2.02 -9.03
CA ASN A 48 -7.37 -2.22 -9.48
C ASN A 48 -8.31 -1.18 -8.85
N CYS A 49 -8.07 -0.81 -7.59
CA CYS A 49 -8.88 0.14 -6.81
C CYS A 49 -8.14 1.47 -6.60
N HIS A 50 -6.83 1.45 -6.31
CA HIS A 50 -6.01 2.62 -5.99
C HIS A 50 -5.44 3.31 -7.24
N LYS A 51 -6.34 3.83 -8.07
CA LYS A 51 -6.03 4.54 -9.33
C LYS A 51 -6.97 5.73 -9.51
N SER A 52 -6.68 6.62 -10.46
CA SER A 52 -7.58 7.71 -10.81
C SER A 52 -8.96 7.18 -11.23
N GLY A 53 -10.01 7.69 -10.59
CA GLY A 53 -11.40 7.23 -10.77
C GLY A 53 -11.72 5.87 -10.14
N GLY A 54 -10.80 5.27 -9.39
CA GLY A 54 -11.03 4.08 -8.58
C GLY A 54 -11.61 4.42 -7.21
N GLU A 55 -12.07 3.38 -6.51
CA GLU A 55 -12.66 3.46 -5.17
C GLU A 55 -11.63 3.58 -4.03
N GLY A 56 -10.35 3.25 -4.30
CA GLY A 56 -9.29 3.29 -3.29
C GLY A 56 -8.74 4.69 -3.08
N GLU A 57 -8.48 5.06 -1.82
CA GLU A 57 -7.81 6.30 -1.47
C GLU A 57 -6.34 6.30 -1.90
N GLY A 58 -5.90 7.41 -2.51
CA GLY A 58 -4.53 7.55 -3.00
C GLY A 58 -4.29 6.75 -4.28
N TRP A 59 -3.58 7.37 -5.22
CA TRP A 59 -3.28 6.73 -6.51
C TRP A 59 -1.87 6.19 -6.47
N PHE A 60 -1.75 4.87 -6.41
CA PHE A 60 -0.45 4.25 -6.23
C PHE A 60 0.35 4.31 -7.54
N ASN A 61 1.63 4.68 -7.42
CA ASN A 61 2.59 4.65 -8.52
C ASN A 61 3.35 3.34 -8.55
N VAL A 62 3.57 2.70 -7.39
CA VAL A 62 4.13 1.35 -7.24
C VAL A 62 3.42 0.67 -6.07
N ALA A 63 3.00 -0.58 -6.25
CA ALA A 63 2.37 -1.37 -5.20
C ALA A 63 2.47 -2.88 -5.43
N GLY A 64 2.52 -3.64 -4.34
CA GLY A 64 2.36 -5.09 -4.35
C GLY A 64 2.53 -5.77 -3.00
N THR A 65 2.75 -7.08 -3.01
CA THR A 65 2.87 -7.93 -1.81
C THR A 65 4.11 -8.80 -1.85
N VAL A 66 4.84 -8.88 -0.74
CA VAL A 66 6.03 -9.74 -0.56
C VAL A 66 5.68 -10.97 0.26
N TYR A 67 6.18 -12.12 -0.19
CA TYR A 67 6.02 -13.43 0.44
C TYR A 67 7.35 -14.00 0.93
N ASP A 68 7.29 -15.05 1.72
CA ASP A 68 8.44 -15.87 2.08
C ASP A 68 8.92 -16.69 0.86
N ASP A 69 10.07 -17.33 0.99
CA ASP A 69 10.63 -18.24 0.00
C ASP A 69 9.72 -19.42 -0.36
N THR A 70 8.89 -19.87 0.60
CA THR A 70 7.83 -20.85 0.36
C THR A 70 6.63 -20.28 -0.40
N GLN A 71 6.61 -18.96 -0.64
CA GLN A 71 5.56 -18.20 -1.32
C GLN A 71 4.17 -18.37 -0.69
N THR A 72 4.12 -18.74 0.59
CA THR A 72 2.88 -19.09 1.30
C THR A 72 2.50 -18.00 2.29
N ASN A 73 3.45 -17.52 3.09
CA ASN A 73 3.20 -16.45 4.06
C ASN A 73 3.77 -15.13 3.56
N THR A 74 3.20 -14.03 4.04
CA THR A 74 3.72 -12.68 3.74
C THR A 74 4.96 -12.36 4.57
N VAL A 75 5.92 -11.69 3.96
CA VAL A 75 7.09 -11.14 4.68
C VAL A 75 6.83 -9.70 5.04
N LYS A 76 6.93 -9.41 6.34
CA LYS A 76 6.78 -8.08 6.91
C LYS A 76 8.10 -7.34 6.88
N ASN A 77 8.06 -6.01 6.84
CA ASN A 77 9.24 -5.16 7.03
C ASN A 77 10.40 -5.44 6.05
N ALA A 78 10.12 -6.04 4.89
CA ALA A 78 11.05 -6.11 3.78
C ALA A 78 11.17 -4.72 3.09
N THR A 79 12.16 -4.57 2.22
CA THR A 79 12.40 -3.33 1.47
C THR A 79 12.31 -3.60 -0.02
N ILE A 80 11.55 -2.80 -0.76
CA ILE A 80 11.62 -2.74 -2.21
C ILE A 80 12.56 -1.61 -2.62
N ASN A 81 13.52 -1.92 -3.48
CA ASN A 81 14.43 -0.93 -4.05
C ASN A 81 14.26 -0.90 -5.56
N LEU A 82 14.35 0.29 -6.16
CA LEU A 82 14.29 0.48 -7.61
C LEU A 82 15.62 1.06 -8.09
N TYR A 83 16.35 0.28 -8.88
CA TYR A 83 17.67 0.65 -9.42
C TYR A 83 17.59 1.06 -10.89
N THR A 84 18.54 1.84 -11.37
CA THR A 84 18.65 2.18 -12.80
C THR A 84 19.32 1.09 -13.65
N GLY A 85 19.81 0.01 -13.03
CA GLY A 85 20.47 -1.11 -13.71
C GLY A 85 19.97 -2.46 -13.21
N MET A 86 20.03 -3.46 -14.09
CA MET A 86 19.62 -4.83 -13.78
C MET A 86 20.39 -5.42 -12.60
N ASP A 87 19.77 -6.38 -11.91
CA ASP A 87 20.43 -7.16 -10.85
C ASP A 87 21.04 -6.29 -9.72
N GLY A 88 20.39 -5.16 -9.42
CA GLY A 88 20.83 -4.24 -8.36
C GLY A 88 22.03 -3.37 -8.73
N THR A 89 22.40 -3.32 -10.01
CA THR A 89 23.47 -2.45 -10.51
C THR A 89 22.97 -1.02 -10.75
N GLY A 90 23.88 -0.08 -11.01
CA GLY A 90 23.53 1.32 -11.26
C GLY A 90 23.18 2.08 -9.98
N THR A 91 22.30 3.08 -10.10
CA THR A 91 21.93 3.97 -8.99
C THR A 91 20.63 3.52 -8.34
N LEU A 92 20.61 3.43 -7.01
CA LEU A 92 19.37 3.32 -6.25
C LEU A 92 18.57 4.62 -6.36
N LYS A 93 17.37 4.57 -6.93
CA LYS A 93 16.52 5.74 -7.15
C LYS A 93 15.41 5.87 -6.11
N TYR A 94 14.80 4.75 -5.75
CA TYR A 94 13.64 4.74 -4.86
C TYR A 94 13.73 3.57 -3.90
N THR A 95 13.22 3.78 -2.69
CA THR A 95 13.10 2.77 -1.64
C THR A 95 11.68 2.82 -1.09
N ILE A 96 11.00 1.69 -1.07
CA ILE A 96 9.62 1.55 -0.60
C ILE A 96 9.62 0.49 0.50
N GLN A 97 9.07 0.84 1.66
CA GLN A 97 9.00 -0.07 2.79
C GLN A 97 7.82 -1.02 2.63
N VAL A 98 8.02 -2.29 2.95
CA VAL A 98 6.93 -3.27 3.06
C VAL A 98 6.37 -3.19 4.47
N ASP A 99 5.06 -3.06 4.58
CA ASP A 99 4.37 -2.89 5.84
C ASP A 99 4.33 -4.16 6.71
N GLY A 100 3.67 -4.06 7.86
CA GLY A 100 3.48 -5.14 8.83
C GLY A 100 2.52 -6.25 8.39
N LEU A 101 1.90 -6.14 7.21
CA LEU A 101 1.06 -7.16 6.58
C LEU A 101 1.69 -7.73 5.29
N GLY A 102 2.85 -7.21 4.89
CA GLY A 102 3.59 -7.66 3.72
C GLY A 102 3.25 -6.94 2.43
N ASN A 103 2.46 -5.87 2.49
CA ASN A 103 2.17 -5.04 1.32
C ASN A 103 3.15 -3.87 1.24
N PHE A 104 3.42 -3.40 0.03
CA PHE A 104 4.08 -2.13 -0.21
C PHE A 104 3.24 -1.31 -1.17
N TYR A 105 3.22 0.00 -0.97
CA TYR A 105 2.55 0.94 -1.86
C TYR A 105 3.10 2.35 -1.65
N THR A 106 3.10 3.14 -2.71
CA THR A 106 3.43 4.56 -2.60
C THR A 106 2.65 5.40 -3.60
N THR A 107 2.24 6.57 -3.14
CA THR A 107 1.70 7.68 -3.96
C THR A 107 2.79 8.67 -4.35
N GLU A 108 4.02 8.51 -3.84
CA GLU A 108 5.15 9.33 -4.22
C GLU A 108 5.46 9.16 -5.72
N PRO A 109 5.86 10.24 -6.42
CA PRO A 109 6.18 10.14 -7.84
C PRO A 109 7.32 9.16 -8.11
N ILE A 110 7.08 8.21 -9.02
CA ILE A 110 8.07 7.27 -9.54
C ILE A 110 8.20 7.50 -11.04
N ASP A 111 9.41 7.80 -11.51
CA ASP A 111 9.66 7.98 -12.94
C ASP A 111 9.84 6.62 -13.64
N LEU A 112 8.72 6.09 -14.14
CA LEU A 112 8.70 4.86 -14.95
C LEU A 112 8.98 5.12 -16.44
N THR A 113 9.33 6.35 -16.84
CA THR A 113 9.73 6.64 -18.23
C THR A 113 11.18 6.23 -18.50
N THR A 114 11.96 6.04 -17.43
CA THR A 114 13.31 5.47 -17.48
C THR A 114 13.30 4.02 -16.96
N PRO A 115 14.20 3.14 -17.45
CA PRO A 115 14.27 1.77 -16.96
C PRO A 115 14.58 1.71 -15.47
N LEU A 116 13.67 1.10 -14.70
CA LEU A 116 13.88 0.78 -13.29
C LEU A 116 13.83 -0.72 -13.08
N TYR A 117 14.76 -1.25 -12.28
CA TYR A 117 14.94 -2.67 -12.01
C TYR A 117 14.69 -2.90 -10.52
N PRO A 118 13.58 -3.57 -10.16
CA PRO A 118 13.26 -3.82 -8.76
C PRO A 118 14.20 -4.82 -8.09
N SER A 119 14.39 -4.66 -6.79
CA SER A 119 14.83 -5.71 -5.88
C SER A 119 13.92 -5.76 -4.65
N VAL A 120 13.89 -6.91 -4.00
CA VAL A 120 13.25 -7.10 -2.70
C VAL A 120 14.27 -7.62 -1.70
N THR A 121 14.49 -6.88 -0.63
CA THR A 121 15.43 -7.20 0.45
C THR A 121 14.65 -7.60 1.68
N GLY A 122 14.80 -8.87 2.08
CA GLY A 122 14.30 -9.40 3.34
C GLY A 122 15.36 -9.28 4.45
N SER A 123 15.23 -10.10 5.47
CA SER A 123 16.13 -10.09 6.62
C SER A 123 17.48 -10.76 6.35
N THR A 124 17.51 -11.73 5.44
CA THR A 124 18.66 -12.58 5.15
C THR A 124 19.00 -12.67 3.67
N SER A 125 18.11 -12.23 2.79
CA SER A 125 18.28 -12.33 1.33
C SER A 125 17.88 -11.05 0.61
N THR A 126 18.41 -10.89 -0.60
CA THR A 126 17.88 -9.93 -1.58
C THR A 126 17.70 -10.65 -2.90
N ASN A 127 16.50 -10.53 -3.47
CA ASN A 127 16.19 -10.99 -4.81
C ASN A 127 16.10 -9.79 -5.75
N TYR A 128 16.60 -9.96 -6.97
CA TYR A 128 16.68 -8.91 -7.98
C TYR A 128 15.91 -9.27 -9.24
N MET A 129 15.42 -8.26 -9.94
CA MET A 129 14.90 -8.40 -11.28
C MET A 129 15.98 -8.00 -12.30
N SER A 130 16.14 -8.83 -13.33
CA SER A 130 16.99 -8.55 -14.49
C SER A 130 16.27 -7.77 -15.60
N THR A 131 14.95 -7.62 -15.49
CA THR A 131 14.09 -6.90 -16.44
C THR A 131 13.55 -5.62 -15.83
N SER A 132 13.55 -4.53 -16.59
CA SER A 132 13.00 -3.26 -16.14
C SER A 132 11.48 -3.27 -16.12
N ILE A 133 10.88 -2.52 -15.19
CA ILE A 133 9.43 -2.31 -15.13
C ILE A 133 9.00 -1.10 -15.98
N THR A 134 7.80 -1.20 -16.56
CA THR A 134 7.10 -0.08 -17.22
C THR A 134 5.80 0.29 -16.51
N THR A 135 5.47 -0.44 -15.43
CA THR A 135 4.30 -0.24 -14.57
C THR A 135 4.69 -0.56 -13.14
N GLY A 136 4.13 0.15 -12.16
CA GLY A 136 4.31 -0.17 -10.75
C GLY A 136 3.24 -1.10 -10.17
N ALA A 137 2.30 -1.59 -10.99
CA ALA A 137 1.30 -2.57 -10.57
C ALA A 137 1.92 -3.97 -10.44
N CYS A 138 2.75 -4.22 -9.43
CA CYS A 138 3.60 -5.41 -9.39
C CYS A 138 2.79 -6.72 -9.37
N ASN A 139 1.66 -6.74 -8.67
CA ASN A 139 0.73 -7.88 -8.65
C ASN A 139 -0.09 -8.06 -9.94
N SER A 140 0.08 -7.22 -10.96
CA SER A 140 -0.44 -7.49 -12.31
C SER A 140 0.36 -8.56 -13.05
N CYS A 141 1.63 -8.77 -12.68
CA CYS A 141 2.48 -9.84 -13.20
C CYS A 141 2.75 -10.92 -12.15
N HIS A 142 3.13 -10.51 -10.94
CA HIS A 142 3.43 -11.42 -9.84
C HIS A 142 2.13 -11.96 -9.22
N ASN A 143 2.07 -13.28 -9.00
CA ASN A 143 0.86 -14.02 -8.62
C ASN A 143 -0.14 -14.24 -9.79
N VAL A 144 0.26 -13.96 -11.03
CA VAL A 144 -0.57 -14.13 -12.24
C VAL A 144 0.16 -14.95 -13.30
N SER A 145 1.21 -14.37 -13.90
CA SER A 145 2.02 -15.00 -14.95
C SER A 145 3.47 -15.22 -14.52
N THR A 146 3.88 -14.54 -13.44
CA THR A 146 5.19 -14.66 -12.79
C THR A 146 4.98 -15.11 -11.35
N GLY A 147 5.95 -15.85 -10.79
CA GLY A 147 5.96 -16.24 -9.38
C GLY A 147 5.81 -15.03 -8.45
N LYS A 148 5.45 -15.26 -7.19
CA LYS A 148 5.24 -14.16 -6.24
C LYS A 148 6.54 -13.40 -5.99
N ILE A 149 6.45 -12.14 -5.59
CA ILE A 149 7.61 -11.40 -5.07
C ILE A 149 7.94 -12.03 -3.72
N TRP A 150 9.18 -12.48 -3.52
CA TRP A 150 9.54 -13.16 -2.29
C TRP A 150 10.92 -12.77 -1.77
N ALA A 151 11.11 -12.90 -0.47
CA ALA A 151 12.38 -12.76 0.23
C ALA A 151 12.40 -13.59 1.51
N GLN A 152 13.58 -13.73 2.10
CA GLN A 152 13.88 -14.33 3.41
C GLN A 152 14.48 -13.25 4.30
#